data_AF-A0A814EHU0-F1
#
_entry.id   AF-A0A814EHU0-F1
#
_cell.length_a   1.000
_cell.length_b   1.000
_cell.length_c   1.000
_cell.angle_alpha   90.00
_cell.angle_beta   90.00
_cell.angle_gamma   90.00
#
_symmetry.space_group_name_H-M   'P 1'
#
loop_
_entity.id
_entity.type
_entity.pdbx_description
1 polymer ?
#
loop_
_entity_poly.entity_id
_entity_poly.type
_entity_poly.pdbx_seq_one_letter_code
_entity_poly.pdbx_strand_id
1 'polypeptide(L)'
;MYRLQDDKPNELINSAVLKSVSQVEQSSSFNSQTPARRIEVLGPFGTETANMHIDLEQNKATYHAEFTGKLSVLNQYREIDCTGLHTPITEITLNGAAKDTARIPEDATHFCWIYPPRGFTNLSTAAKKLIDTEVINRDPEFTFLAIGGFVYFKYENHEYHILRTNALVQDINGLVFKGPFPWKPKYTENLWKQDRFQNITMYSLLKLGIKYYTFINPNEVLEASNVPVWTPSENGAFVYLYNENGQPHEFDCYFSVDDYCHGVEDGILSSACVR
;
A
#
# COMPACT_ATOMS: atom_id res chain seq x y z
N MET A 1 -23.09 -18.42 32.08
CA MET A 1 -23.75 -17.92 30.86
C MET A 1 -23.85 -16.40 30.99
N TYR A 2 -22.80 -15.67 30.58
CA TYR A 2 -22.71 -14.21 30.73
C TYR A 2 -22.97 -13.57 29.36
N ARG A 3 -24.04 -12.77 29.26
CA ARG A 3 -24.36 -11.94 28.10
C ARG A 3 -23.50 -10.68 28.17
N LEU A 4 -22.67 -10.46 27.15
CA LEU A 4 -22.04 -9.17 26.88
C LEU A 4 -23.13 -8.20 26.43
N GLN A 5 -23.13 -7.00 27.00
CA GLN A 5 -23.99 -5.89 26.60
C GLN A 5 -23.54 -5.37 25.23
N ASP A 6 -24.51 -5.19 24.33
CA ASP A 6 -24.31 -4.56 23.02
C ASP A 6 -23.91 -3.08 23.20
N ASP A 7 -22.67 -2.76 22.84
CA ASP A 7 -22.24 -1.38 22.64
C ASP A 7 -22.90 -0.84 21.36
N LYS A 8 -23.74 0.18 21.53
CA LYS A 8 -24.37 0.89 20.40
C LYS A 8 -23.30 1.67 19.62
N PRO A 9 -23.28 1.60 18.28
CA PRO A 9 -22.37 2.42 17.47
C PRO A 9 -22.67 3.92 17.66
N ASN A 10 -21.60 4.70 17.69
CA ASN A 10 -21.55 6.10 18.08
C ASN A 10 -22.17 7.03 17.00
N GLU A 11 -23.50 7.22 17.02
CA GLU A 11 -24.26 8.04 16.04
C GLU A 11 -23.81 9.50 15.92
N LEU A 12 -23.17 10.05 16.95
CA LEU A 12 -22.75 11.46 16.99
C LEU A 12 -21.54 11.76 16.08
N ILE A 13 -20.66 10.79 15.86
CA ILE A 13 -19.47 10.96 15.01
C ILE A 13 -19.89 11.03 13.52
N ASN A 14 -20.84 10.19 13.11
CA ASN A 14 -21.35 10.16 11.74
C ASN A 14 -22.04 11.47 11.34
N SER A 15 -22.73 12.13 12.28
CA SER A 15 -23.40 13.43 12.03
C SER A 15 -22.43 14.57 11.78
N ALA A 16 -21.32 14.63 12.52
CA ALA A 16 -20.32 15.70 12.39
C ALA A 16 -19.51 15.55 11.09
N VAL A 17 -19.13 14.32 10.74
CA VAL A 17 -18.43 14.00 9.50
C VAL A 17 -19.29 14.37 8.28
N LEU A 18 -20.56 13.95 8.24
CA LEU A 18 -21.47 14.25 7.12
C LEU A 18 -21.75 15.75 6.92
N LYS A 19 -21.79 16.55 8.00
CA LYS A 19 -21.97 18.01 7.91
C LYS A 19 -20.73 18.74 7.35
N SER A 20 -19.54 18.19 7.53
CA SER A 20 -18.30 18.76 6.96
C SER A 20 -18.09 18.45 5.47
N VAL A 21 -18.76 17.40 4.97
CA VAL A 21 -18.71 16.97 3.57
C VAL A 21 -19.54 17.89 2.68
N SER A 22 -20.74 18.29 3.14
CA SER A 22 -21.73 19.06 2.37
C SER A 22 -21.34 20.52 2.10
N GLN A 23 -20.41 21.11 2.86
CA GLN A 23 -19.96 22.49 2.64
C GLN A 23 -18.83 22.64 1.59
N VAL A 24 -18.25 21.52 1.10
CA VAL A 24 -17.05 21.54 0.24
C VAL A 24 -17.33 21.09 -1.20
N GLU A 25 -18.55 20.63 -1.52
CA GLU A 25 -18.93 20.10 -2.84
C GLU A 25 -18.93 21.14 -3.99
N GLN A 26 -18.58 22.41 -3.74
CA GLN A 26 -18.65 23.48 -4.75
C GLN A 26 -17.35 23.70 -5.56
N SER A 27 -16.30 22.89 -5.43
CA SER A 27 -14.99 23.21 -6.02
C SER A 27 -14.12 22.05 -6.54
N SER A 28 -14.65 21.07 -7.29
CA SER A 28 -13.76 20.12 -7.98
C SER A 28 -14.31 19.50 -9.26
N SER A 29 -14.20 20.22 -10.38
CA SER A 29 -14.06 19.59 -11.70
C SER A 29 -12.57 19.45 -12.01
N PHE A 30 -12.08 18.21 -12.09
CA PHE A 30 -10.67 17.93 -12.32
C PHE A 30 -10.36 18.14 -13.81
N ASN A 31 -9.59 19.19 -14.13
CA ASN A 31 -9.16 19.47 -15.49
C ASN A 31 -7.90 18.62 -15.79
N SER A 32 -7.98 17.71 -16.75
CA SER A 32 -7.02 16.64 -17.05
C SER A 32 -5.68 17.10 -17.68
N GLN A 33 -5.27 18.36 -17.47
CA GLN A 33 -4.18 18.99 -18.23
C GLN A 33 -2.88 19.24 -17.43
N THR A 34 -2.73 18.70 -16.22
CA THR A 34 -1.44 18.80 -15.54
C THR A 34 -0.44 17.85 -16.21
N PRO A 35 0.69 18.34 -16.76
CA PRO A 35 1.69 17.47 -17.36
C PRO A 35 2.24 16.50 -16.31
N ALA A 36 2.46 15.25 -16.72
CA ALA A 36 3.05 14.23 -15.86
C ALA A 36 4.41 14.69 -15.31
N ARG A 37 4.73 14.28 -14.09
CA ARG A 37 6.02 14.56 -13.43
C ARG A 37 6.56 13.29 -12.81
N ARG A 38 7.85 13.05 -13.00
CA ARG A 38 8.52 11.92 -12.36
C ARG A 38 8.48 12.08 -10.85
N ILE A 39 8.19 10.99 -10.15
CA ILE A 39 8.36 10.90 -8.70
C ILE A 39 9.86 10.74 -8.40
N GLU A 40 10.41 11.64 -7.60
CA GLU A 40 11.85 11.66 -7.29
C GLU A 40 12.20 10.94 -5.98
N VAL A 41 11.24 10.82 -5.07
CA VAL A 41 11.44 10.14 -3.78
C VAL A 41 10.15 9.41 -3.42
N LEU A 42 10.29 8.19 -2.89
CA LEU A 42 9.21 7.43 -2.30
C LEU A 42 9.41 7.41 -0.79
N GLY A 43 8.70 8.30 -0.07
CA GLY A 43 8.75 8.38 1.39
C GLY A 43 9.29 9.70 1.94
N PRO A 44 9.60 9.76 3.24
CA PRO A 44 9.83 8.61 4.12
C PRO A 44 8.52 7.94 4.59
N PHE A 45 8.54 6.62 4.74
CA PHE A 45 7.40 5.83 5.21
C PHE A 45 7.75 4.98 6.43
N GLY A 46 6.93 5.11 7.46
CA GLY A 46 6.84 4.19 8.58
C GLY A 46 5.88 3.05 8.29
N THR A 47 5.88 2.10 9.20
CA THR A 47 4.88 1.03 9.25
C THR A 47 4.18 1.08 10.59
N GLU A 48 2.85 1.16 10.59
CA GLU A 48 2.04 1.12 11.80
C GLU A 48 1.11 -0.08 11.77
N THR A 49 0.82 -0.65 12.94
CA THR A 49 -0.11 -1.78 13.05
C THR A 49 -1.51 -1.31 12.69
N ALA A 50 -2.14 -1.96 11.72
CA ALA A 50 -3.54 -1.76 11.37
C ALA A 50 -4.34 -2.96 11.88
N ASN A 51 -5.41 -2.75 12.64
CA ASN A 51 -6.25 -3.86 13.12
C ASN A 51 -7.25 -4.27 12.04
N MET A 52 -6.77 -5.04 11.07
CA MET A 52 -7.56 -5.52 9.93
C MET A 52 -7.93 -6.99 10.13
N HIS A 53 -9.19 -7.33 9.91
CA HIS A 53 -9.62 -8.72 9.77
C HIS A 53 -9.53 -9.10 8.30
N ILE A 54 -8.58 -9.95 7.94
CA ILE A 54 -8.28 -10.34 6.57
C ILE A 54 -8.30 -11.86 6.45
N ASP A 55 -9.12 -12.36 5.54
CA ASP A 55 -9.14 -13.75 5.11
C ASP A 55 -8.46 -13.87 3.74
N LEU A 56 -7.33 -14.56 3.67
CA LEU A 56 -6.61 -14.78 2.41
C LEU A 56 -7.05 -16.08 1.74
N GLU A 57 -7.39 -16.02 0.46
CA GLU A 57 -7.55 -17.20 -0.39
C GLU A 57 -6.22 -17.55 -1.06
N GLN A 58 -5.39 -18.35 -0.38
CA GLN A 58 -4.02 -18.69 -0.80
C GLN A 58 -3.90 -19.17 -2.26
N ASN A 59 -4.94 -19.84 -2.79
CA ASN A 59 -4.93 -20.39 -4.15
C ASN A 59 -5.32 -19.38 -5.25
N LYS A 60 -5.80 -18.18 -4.90
CA LYS A 60 -6.39 -17.24 -5.87
C LYS A 60 -5.78 -15.85 -5.87
N ALA A 61 -4.74 -15.60 -5.08
CA ALA A 61 -4.13 -14.27 -4.91
C ALA A 61 -5.16 -13.18 -4.54
N THR A 62 -6.25 -13.58 -3.88
CA THR A 62 -7.36 -12.72 -3.47
C THR A 62 -7.51 -12.78 -1.96
N TYR A 63 -8.02 -11.71 -1.37
CA TYR A 63 -8.39 -11.67 0.04
C TYR A 63 -9.78 -11.06 0.21
N HIS A 64 -10.38 -11.29 1.37
CA HIS A 64 -11.56 -10.60 1.86
C HIS A 64 -11.21 -9.84 3.14
N ALA A 65 -11.62 -8.58 3.27
CA ALA A 65 -11.42 -7.76 4.46
C ALA A 65 -12.76 -7.42 5.12
N GLU A 66 -12.88 -7.61 6.42
CA GLU A 66 -14.07 -7.18 7.16
C GLU A 66 -13.89 -5.74 7.68
N PHE A 67 -14.83 -4.86 7.34
CA PHE A 67 -14.85 -3.50 7.88
C PHE A 67 -15.54 -3.46 9.24
N THR A 68 -14.74 -3.60 10.29
CA THR A 68 -15.18 -3.55 11.69
C THR A 68 -14.72 -2.26 12.37
N GLY A 69 -15.21 -2.00 13.59
CA GLY A 69 -14.84 -0.82 14.37
C GLY A 69 -15.10 0.49 13.62
N LYS A 70 -14.08 1.35 13.52
CA LYS A 70 -14.16 2.64 12.80
C LYS A 70 -14.35 2.48 11.28
N LEU A 71 -13.89 1.38 10.70
CA LEU A 71 -14.07 1.11 9.28
C LEU A 71 -15.51 0.75 8.92
N SER A 72 -16.35 0.40 9.90
CA SER A 72 -17.75 0.04 9.66
C SER A 72 -18.56 1.13 8.96
N VAL A 73 -18.13 2.40 9.06
CA VAL A 73 -18.68 3.52 8.29
C VAL A 73 -18.59 3.29 6.78
N LEU A 74 -17.63 2.50 6.31
CA LEU A 74 -17.44 2.20 4.90
C LEU A 74 -18.48 1.22 4.36
N ASN A 75 -19.14 0.42 5.22
CA ASN A 75 -20.19 -0.52 4.82
C ASN A 75 -21.43 0.15 4.22
N GLN A 76 -21.58 1.48 4.41
CA GLN A 76 -22.65 2.24 3.77
C GLN A 76 -22.42 2.49 2.27
N TYR A 77 -21.17 2.37 1.80
CA TYR A 77 -20.80 2.58 0.40
C TYR A 77 -20.83 1.25 -0.35
N ARG A 78 -21.89 1.06 -1.15
CA ARG A 78 -22.11 -0.17 -1.92
C ARG A 78 -21.09 -0.39 -3.03
N GLU A 79 -20.31 0.64 -3.33
CA GLU A 79 -19.28 0.63 -4.36
C GLU A 79 -17.99 -0.07 -3.91
N ILE A 80 -17.77 -0.24 -2.60
CA ILE A 80 -16.61 -0.95 -2.08
C ILE A 80 -16.92 -2.44 -2.03
N ASP A 81 -16.14 -3.21 -2.79
CA ASP A 81 -16.09 -4.65 -2.61
C ASP A 81 -15.05 -4.94 -1.52
N CYS A 82 -15.44 -5.69 -0.50
CA CYS A 82 -14.53 -6.10 0.58
C CYS A 82 -13.44 -7.08 0.09
N THR A 83 -13.43 -7.45 -1.19
CA THR A 83 -12.39 -8.28 -1.79
C THR A 83 -11.30 -7.45 -2.47
N GLY A 84 -10.07 -7.94 -2.43
CA GLY A 84 -8.94 -7.35 -3.15
C GLY A 84 -7.91 -8.39 -3.56
N LEU A 85 -6.78 -7.92 -4.06
CA LEU A 85 -5.67 -8.76 -4.51
C LEU A 85 -4.49 -8.66 -3.55
N HIS A 86 -3.64 -9.69 -3.56
CA HIS A 86 -2.38 -9.69 -2.83
C HIS A 86 -1.24 -10.28 -3.65
N THR A 87 0.00 -9.93 -3.31
CA THR A 87 1.18 -10.61 -3.89
C THR A 87 1.30 -12.03 -3.35
N PRO A 88 2.02 -12.94 -4.03
CA PRO A 88 2.33 -14.24 -3.47
C PRO A 88 3.00 -14.10 -2.10
N ILE A 89 2.64 -14.98 -1.15
CA ILE A 89 3.31 -15.05 0.14
C ILE A 89 4.78 -15.43 -0.09
N THR A 90 5.69 -14.64 0.48
CA THR A 90 7.14 -14.76 0.25
C THR A 90 7.90 -14.63 1.56
N GLU A 91 9.10 -15.19 1.61
CA GLU A 91 10.00 -15.06 2.75
C GLU A 91 10.44 -13.59 2.95
N ILE A 92 10.63 -13.22 4.21
CA ILE A 92 11.19 -11.92 4.61
C ILE A 92 12.71 -12.00 4.46
N THR A 93 13.29 -11.06 3.69
CA THR A 93 14.73 -10.99 3.43
C THR A 93 15.45 -9.92 4.24
N LEU A 94 14.71 -9.02 4.89
CA LEU A 94 15.27 -7.97 5.74
C LEU A 94 15.98 -8.58 6.96
N ASN A 95 17.14 -8.02 7.29
CA ASN A 95 17.91 -8.39 8.48
C ASN A 95 17.21 -7.91 9.78
N GLY A 96 17.69 -8.33 10.96
CA GLY A 96 17.05 -8.02 12.25
C GLY A 96 16.84 -6.53 12.52
N ALA A 97 17.87 -5.69 12.30
CA ALA A 97 17.76 -4.25 12.54
C ALA A 97 16.76 -3.58 11.57
N ALA A 98 16.74 -4.00 10.31
CA ALA A 98 15.78 -3.52 9.32
C ALA A 98 14.36 -4.00 9.62
N LYS A 99 14.19 -5.26 10.07
CA LYS A 99 12.90 -5.79 10.56
C LYS A 99 12.36 -4.96 11.72
N ASP A 100 13.19 -4.65 12.70
CA ASP A 100 12.79 -3.87 13.87
C ASP A 100 12.38 -2.45 13.48
N THR A 101 13.16 -1.81 12.60
CA THR A 101 12.87 -0.48 12.08
C THR A 101 11.55 -0.46 11.30
N ALA A 102 11.30 -1.48 10.48
CA ALA A 102 10.06 -1.68 9.73
C ALA A 102 8.93 -2.33 10.56
N ARG A 103 9.08 -2.37 11.90
CA ARG A 103 8.12 -2.91 12.88
C ARG A 103 7.51 -4.26 12.47
N ILE A 104 8.33 -5.09 11.82
CA ILE A 104 7.98 -6.44 11.43
C ILE A 104 7.93 -7.28 12.72
N PRO A 105 6.89 -8.10 12.94
CA PRO A 105 6.86 -8.98 14.10
C PRO A 105 8.11 -9.87 14.15
N GLU A 106 8.68 -10.05 15.35
CA GLU A 106 9.91 -10.83 15.55
C GLU A 106 9.80 -12.23 14.93
N ASP A 107 8.69 -12.93 15.25
CA ASP A 107 8.36 -14.27 14.78
C ASP A 107 7.90 -14.34 13.31
N ALA A 108 7.77 -13.21 12.62
CA ALA A 108 7.39 -13.22 11.21
C ALA A 108 8.52 -13.78 10.36
N THR A 109 8.17 -14.74 9.52
CA THR A 109 9.06 -15.41 8.56
C THR A 109 8.67 -15.10 7.12
N HIS A 110 7.40 -14.81 6.88
CA HIS A 110 6.85 -14.54 5.56
C HIS A 110 5.95 -13.32 5.58
N PHE A 111 5.69 -12.75 4.40
CA PHE A 111 4.73 -11.68 4.22
C PHE A 111 4.08 -11.73 2.84
N CYS A 112 3.02 -10.95 2.66
CA CYS A 112 2.57 -10.52 1.34
C CYS A 112 2.15 -9.05 1.39
N TRP A 113 2.15 -8.40 0.23
CA TRP A 113 1.56 -7.08 0.06
C TRP A 113 0.09 -7.22 -0.33
N ILE A 114 -0.78 -6.50 0.38
CA ILE A 114 -2.21 -6.37 0.11
C ILE A 114 -2.44 -5.06 -0.64
N TYR A 115 -3.11 -5.15 -1.78
CA TYR A 115 -3.57 -3.97 -2.52
C TYR A 115 -4.90 -3.45 -1.94
N PRO A 116 -5.28 -2.19 -2.18
CA PRO A 116 -6.61 -1.69 -1.84
C PRO A 116 -7.74 -2.60 -2.33
N PRO A 117 -8.86 -2.71 -1.59
CA PRO A 117 -10.00 -3.48 -2.05
C PRO A 117 -10.56 -2.98 -3.38
N ARG A 118 -11.23 -3.87 -4.13
CA ARG A 118 -11.86 -3.50 -5.40
C ARG A 118 -12.96 -2.46 -5.18
N GLY A 119 -13.15 -1.61 -6.18
CA GLY A 119 -14.14 -0.53 -6.12
C GLY A 119 -13.70 0.72 -5.38
N PHE A 120 -12.54 0.72 -4.72
CA PHE A 120 -12.00 1.92 -4.06
C PHE A 120 -11.80 3.12 -5.01
N THR A 121 -11.45 2.86 -6.27
CA THR A 121 -11.36 3.89 -7.31
C THR A 121 -12.72 4.50 -7.69
N ASN A 122 -13.80 3.74 -7.49
CA ASN A 122 -15.17 4.10 -7.85
C ASN A 122 -15.91 4.81 -6.72
N LEU A 123 -15.24 5.02 -5.59
CA LEU A 123 -15.81 5.74 -4.46
C LEU A 123 -16.33 7.13 -4.84
N SER A 124 -17.47 7.48 -4.23
CA SER A 124 -18.02 8.83 -4.27
C SER A 124 -17.00 9.85 -3.74
N THR A 125 -17.11 11.11 -4.19
CA THR A 125 -16.25 12.21 -3.71
C THR A 125 -16.28 12.34 -2.18
N ALA A 126 -17.45 12.15 -1.57
CA ALA A 126 -17.62 12.17 -0.13
C ALA A 126 -16.80 11.07 0.58
N ALA A 127 -16.87 9.83 0.09
CA ALA A 127 -16.13 8.71 0.64
C ALA A 127 -14.61 8.89 0.47
N LYS A 128 -14.16 9.34 -0.72
CA LYS A 128 -12.75 9.65 -0.97
C LYS A 128 -12.23 10.70 -0.01
N LYS A 129 -12.98 11.78 0.21
CA LYS A 129 -12.61 12.86 1.14
C LYS A 129 -12.51 12.35 2.59
N LEU A 130 -13.43 11.49 3.01
CA LEU A 130 -13.36 10.85 4.33
C LEU A 130 -12.06 10.07 4.49
N ILE A 131 -11.77 9.17 3.54
CA ILE A 131 -10.56 8.35 3.56
C ILE A 131 -9.31 9.22 3.51
N ASP A 132 -9.24 10.19 2.60
CA ASP A 132 -8.10 11.11 2.49
C ASP A 132 -7.85 11.86 3.80
N THR A 133 -8.92 12.27 4.50
CA THR A 133 -8.81 12.94 5.80
C THR A 133 -8.19 12.01 6.85
N GLU A 134 -8.65 10.77 6.94
CA GLU A 134 -8.12 9.80 7.90
C GLU A 134 -6.68 9.37 7.56
N VAL A 135 -6.34 9.24 6.28
CA VAL A 135 -4.98 8.99 5.81
C VAL A 135 -4.05 10.16 6.18
N ILE A 136 -4.51 11.41 6.02
CA ILE A 136 -3.77 12.60 6.47
C ILE A 136 -3.57 12.59 8.00
N ASN A 137 -4.57 12.12 8.75
CA ASN A 137 -4.49 11.94 10.19
C ASN A 137 -3.66 10.71 10.60
N ARG A 138 -3.06 9.99 9.65
CA ARG A 138 -2.21 8.80 9.85
C ARG A 138 -2.92 7.65 10.54
N ASP A 139 -4.22 7.51 10.29
CA ASP A 139 -4.99 6.38 10.78
C ASP A 139 -4.55 5.09 10.05
N PRO A 140 -4.00 4.08 10.74
CA PRO A 140 -3.36 2.95 10.07
C PRO A 140 -4.36 2.07 9.32
N GLU A 141 -5.57 1.84 9.84
CA GLU A 141 -6.60 1.04 9.16
C GLU A 141 -7.12 1.72 7.89
N PHE A 142 -7.40 3.03 7.92
CA PHE A 142 -7.78 3.76 6.70
C PHE A 142 -6.62 3.83 5.71
N THR A 143 -5.38 3.98 6.19
CA THR A 143 -4.18 3.98 5.35
C THR A 143 -3.95 2.63 4.69
N PHE A 144 -4.14 1.53 5.43
CA PHE A 144 -4.07 0.17 4.91
C PHE A 144 -5.06 -0.04 3.76
N LEU A 145 -6.30 0.41 3.91
CA LEU A 145 -7.31 0.29 2.86
C LEU A 145 -7.02 1.21 1.66
N ALA A 146 -6.56 2.42 1.93
CA ALA A 146 -6.35 3.42 0.90
C ALA A 146 -5.13 3.11 0.04
N ILE A 147 -4.02 2.67 0.63
CA ILE A 147 -2.73 2.50 -0.07
C ILE A 147 -2.41 1.02 -0.30
N GLY A 148 -2.87 0.15 0.61
CA GLY A 148 -2.38 -1.20 0.77
C GLY A 148 -1.52 -1.33 2.03
N GLY A 149 -1.05 -2.54 2.28
CA GLY A 149 -0.20 -2.81 3.44
C GLY A 149 0.39 -4.21 3.44
N PHE A 150 1.21 -4.49 4.45
CA PHE A 150 1.86 -5.78 4.62
C PHE A 150 1.06 -6.67 5.57
N VAL A 151 0.86 -7.92 5.19
CA VAL A 151 0.41 -8.98 6.11
C VAL A 151 1.61 -9.84 6.42
N TYR A 152 1.91 -10.02 7.70
CA TYR A 152 3.03 -10.82 8.18
C TYR A 152 2.55 -12.14 8.74
N PHE A 153 3.29 -13.20 8.43
CA PHE A 153 2.94 -14.57 8.79
C PHE A 153 4.07 -15.25 9.56
N LYS A 154 3.67 -16.12 10.48
CA LYS A 154 4.50 -17.21 10.96
C LYS A 154 4.20 -18.45 10.13
N TYR A 155 5.22 -19.08 9.57
CA TYR A 155 5.10 -20.37 8.91
C TYR A 155 5.50 -21.47 9.89
N GLU A 156 4.54 -22.28 10.32
CA GLU A 156 4.73 -23.36 11.30
C GLU A 156 3.81 -24.52 10.94
N ASN A 157 4.24 -25.77 11.14
CA ASN A 157 3.45 -26.97 10.83
C ASN A 157 2.88 -27.02 9.39
N HIS A 158 3.62 -26.48 8.43
CA HIS A 158 3.22 -26.36 7.02
C HIS A 158 2.04 -25.42 6.74
N GLU A 159 1.69 -24.55 7.70
CA GLU A 159 0.61 -23.58 7.57
C GLU A 159 1.10 -22.15 7.82
N TYR A 160 0.45 -21.18 7.18
CA TYR A 160 0.70 -19.75 7.41
C TYR A 160 -0.30 -19.20 8.41
N HIS A 161 0.20 -18.62 9.50
CA HIS A 161 -0.62 -17.95 10.52
C HIS A 161 -0.38 -16.45 10.48
N ILE A 162 -1.43 -15.65 10.28
CA ILE A 162 -1.34 -14.19 10.30
C ILE A 162 -0.93 -13.75 11.71
N LEU A 163 0.18 -13.02 11.80
CA LEU A 163 0.63 -12.40 13.04
C LEU A 163 0.17 -10.95 13.15
N ARG A 164 0.24 -10.22 12.03
CA ARG A 164 0.03 -8.77 12.02
C ARG A 164 -0.24 -8.24 10.62
N THR A 165 -1.02 -7.17 10.56
CA THR A 165 -1.17 -6.28 9.40
C THR A 165 -0.52 -4.93 9.70
N ASN A 166 0.34 -4.44 8.81
CA ASN A 166 0.93 -3.12 8.91
C ASN A 166 0.55 -2.25 7.71
N ALA A 167 0.17 -1.00 7.97
CA ALA A 167 -0.03 0.03 6.95
C ALA A 167 1.24 0.84 6.71
N LEU A 168 1.43 1.35 5.49
CA LEU A 168 2.46 2.35 5.19
C LEU A 168 1.98 3.74 5.62
N VAL A 169 2.51 4.27 6.72
CA VAL A 169 2.18 5.63 7.19
C VAL A 169 3.34 6.58 6.89
N GLN A 170 3.07 7.88 6.86
CA GLN A 170 4.15 8.86 6.75
C GLN A 170 4.93 8.94 8.08
N ASP A 171 6.18 8.49 8.08
CA ASP A 171 7.09 8.55 9.23
C ASP A 171 8.53 8.63 8.69
N ILE A 172 9.42 9.30 9.43
CA ILE A 172 10.86 9.33 9.16
C ILE A 172 11.55 8.01 9.55
N ASN A 173 10.91 7.22 10.41
CA ASN A 173 11.42 5.93 10.86
C ASN A 173 10.62 4.79 10.23
N GLY A 174 11.26 3.95 9.41
CA GLY A 174 10.61 2.81 8.79
C GLY A 174 11.34 2.28 7.57
N LEU A 175 10.56 1.97 6.54
CA LEU A 175 11.09 1.45 5.28
C LEU A 175 11.76 2.58 4.49
N VAL A 176 13.01 2.36 4.13
CA VAL A 176 13.78 3.25 3.26
C VAL A 176 13.70 2.71 1.84
N PHE A 177 13.58 3.62 0.87
CA PHE A 177 13.46 3.28 -0.53
C PHE A 177 14.58 3.92 -1.36
N LYS A 178 15.28 3.11 -2.15
CA LYS A 178 16.25 3.56 -3.16
C LYS A 178 15.56 3.76 -4.50
N GLY A 179 15.85 4.87 -5.19
CA GLY A 179 15.30 5.17 -6.51
C GLY A 179 15.14 6.68 -6.74
N PRO A 180 14.41 7.09 -7.79
CA PRO A 180 13.71 6.24 -8.78
C PRO A 180 14.69 5.61 -9.77
N PHE A 181 14.62 4.29 -9.93
CA PHE A 181 15.33 3.59 -11.00
C PHE A 181 14.45 3.47 -12.24
N PRO A 182 15.01 3.56 -13.47
CA PRO A 182 14.22 3.36 -14.69
C PRO A 182 13.60 1.96 -14.73
N TRP A 183 12.30 1.87 -15.00
CA TRP A 183 11.63 0.58 -15.20
C TRP A 183 11.93 0.05 -16.60
N LYS A 184 12.14 -1.27 -16.72
CA LYS A 184 12.38 -1.94 -18.00
C LYS A 184 11.03 -2.40 -18.58
N PRO A 185 10.50 -1.78 -19.66
CA PRO A 185 9.13 -2.04 -20.09
C PRO A 185 8.86 -3.47 -20.60
N LYS A 186 9.92 -4.21 -20.93
CA LYS A 186 9.85 -5.60 -21.41
C LYS A 186 9.21 -6.55 -20.39
N TYR A 187 9.25 -6.23 -19.10
CA TYR A 187 8.63 -7.06 -18.04
C TYR A 187 7.20 -6.65 -17.71
N THR A 188 6.72 -5.49 -18.20
CA THR A 188 5.36 -5.01 -17.92
C THR A 188 4.32 -6.00 -18.42
N GLU A 189 4.48 -6.52 -19.65
CA GLU A 189 3.48 -7.39 -20.29
C GLU A 189 3.16 -8.65 -19.46
N ASN A 190 4.18 -9.31 -18.91
CA ASN A 190 3.99 -10.53 -18.12
C ASN A 190 3.30 -10.25 -16.79
N LEU A 191 3.70 -9.19 -16.08
CA LEU A 191 3.05 -8.76 -14.84
C LEU A 191 1.60 -8.29 -15.09
N TRP A 192 1.36 -7.64 -16.23
CA TRP A 192 0.02 -7.18 -16.63
C TRP A 192 -0.93 -8.35 -16.90
N LYS A 193 -0.46 -9.40 -17.60
CA LYS A 193 -1.23 -10.64 -17.84
C LYS A 193 -1.57 -11.38 -16.54
N GLN A 194 -0.78 -11.19 -15.49
CA GLN A 194 -1.00 -11.75 -14.16
C GLN A 194 -1.92 -10.87 -13.28
N ASP A 195 -2.49 -9.79 -13.83
CA ASP A 195 -3.33 -8.83 -13.09
C ASP A 195 -2.60 -8.22 -11.86
N ARG A 196 -1.28 -8.06 -11.94
CA ARG A 196 -0.48 -7.56 -10.81
C ARG A 196 -0.41 -6.05 -10.70
N PHE A 197 -0.67 -5.33 -11.79
CA PHE A 197 -0.72 -3.88 -11.78
C PHE A 197 -2.09 -3.39 -11.31
N GLN A 198 -2.09 -2.67 -10.20
CA GLN A 198 -3.28 -2.10 -9.58
C GLN A 198 -3.36 -0.60 -9.82
N ASN A 199 -4.58 -0.08 -9.90
CA ASN A 199 -4.80 1.36 -10.03
C ASN A 199 -4.29 2.10 -8.78
N ILE A 200 -3.67 3.25 -8.99
CA ILE A 200 -3.36 4.18 -7.91
C ILE A 200 -4.66 4.73 -7.32
N THR A 201 -4.75 4.68 -6.00
CA THR A 201 -5.83 5.24 -5.19
C THR A 201 -5.42 6.57 -4.55
N MET A 202 -4.14 6.79 -4.29
CA MET A 202 -3.62 8.00 -3.68
C MET A 202 -3.68 9.21 -4.62
N TYR A 203 -4.42 10.24 -4.22
CA TYR A 203 -4.59 11.46 -5.00
C TYR A 203 -3.29 12.21 -5.30
N SER A 204 -2.33 12.19 -4.37
CA SER A 204 -1.01 12.81 -4.56
C SER A 204 -0.21 12.17 -5.71
N LEU A 205 -0.27 10.83 -5.83
CA LEU A 205 0.39 10.09 -6.91
C LEU A 205 -0.36 10.25 -8.25
N LEU A 206 -1.70 10.27 -8.22
CA LEU A 206 -2.51 10.58 -9.40
C LEU A 206 -2.18 11.97 -9.97
N LYS A 207 -1.95 12.98 -9.12
CA LYS A 207 -1.53 14.33 -9.53
C LYS A 207 -0.17 14.37 -10.23
N LEU A 208 0.71 13.40 -9.97
CA LEU A 208 1.97 13.26 -10.69
C LEU A 208 1.79 12.60 -12.06
N GLY A 209 0.60 12.08 -12.37
CA GLY A 209 0.31 11.36 -13.61
C GLY A 209 0.54 9.85 -13.50
N ILE A 210 0.82 9.33 -12.30
CA ILE A 210 0.96 7.89 -12.08
C ILE A 210 -0.43 7.25 -12.15
N LYS A 211 -0.53 6.11 -12.84
CA LYS A 211 -1.79 5.41 -13.12
C LYS A 211 -1.85 4.07 -12.40
N TYR A 212 -0.76 3.31 -12.46
CA TYR A 212 -0.69 1.98 -11.89
C TYR A 212 0.54 1.81 -11.01
N TYR A 213 0.45 0.82 -10.12
CA TYR A 213 1.59 0.32 -9.40
C TYR A 213 1.50 -1.18 -9.16
N THR A 214 2.63 -1.79 -8.84
CA THR A 214 2.69 -3.16 -8.33
C THR A 214 3.83 -3.29 -7.34
N PHE A 215 3.71 -4.24 -6.42
CA PHE A 215 4.81 -4.66 -5.57
C PHE A 215 5.47 -5.91 -6.16
N ILE A 216 6.78 -5.83 -6.36
CA ILE A 216 7.65 -6.93 -6.75
C ILE A 216 8.20 -7.55 -5.48
N ASN A 217 8.08 -8.87 -5.34
CA ASN A 217 8.52 -9.57 -4.15
C ASN A 217 10.06 -9.57 -4.04
N PRO A 218 10.62 -9.76 -2.83
CA PRO A 218 12.05 -9.96 -2.64
C PRO A 218 12.60 -11.07 -3.53
N ASN A 219 13.73 -10.80 -4.19
CA ASN A 219 14.42 -11.75 -5.07
C ASN A 219 13.55 -12.29 -6.23
N GLU A 220 12.44 -11.63 -6.56
CA GLU A 220 11.56 -12.08 -7.63
C GLU A 220 12.27 -11.98 -8.98
N VAL A 221 12.35 -13.10 -9.68
CA VAL A 221 12.95 -13.18 -11.02
C VAL A 221 11.88 -12.85 -12.06
N LEU A 222 12.07 -11.73 -12.74
CA LEU A 222 11.22 -11.32 -13.85
C LEU A 222 11.77 -11.89 -15.16
N GLU A 223 10.92 -12.60 -15.87
CA GLU A 223 11.20 -13.16 -17.19
C GLU A 223 10.41 -12.42 -18.25
N ALA A 224 10.98 -12.28 -19.45
CA ALA A 224 10.29 -11.78 -20.63
C ALA A 224 10.93 -12.34 -21.91
N SER A 225 10.13 -12.45 -22.98
CA SER A 225 10.58 -13.04 -24.24
C SER A 225 11.77 -12.28 -24.83
N ASN A 226 12.85 -13.01 -25.13
CA ASN A 226 14.07 -12.49 -25.78
C ASN A 226 14.81 -11.39 -24.99
N VAL A 227 14.67 -11.36 -23.66
CA VAL A 227 15.50 -10.50 -22.80
C VAL A 227 16.11 -11.34 -21.66
N PRO A 228 17.30 -10.95 -21.14
CA PRO A 228 17.86 -11.61 -19.97
C PRO A 228 16.89 -11.56 -18.79
N VAL A 229 16.87 -12.59 -17.94
CA VAL A 229 16.12 -12.54 -16.67
C VAL A 229 16.62 -11.38 -15.79
N TRP A 230 15.75 -10.84 -14.95
CA TRP A 230 16.09 -9.70 -14.11
C TRP A 230 15.47 -9.80 -12.73
N THR A 231 16.27 -9.57 -11.70
CA THR A 231 15.84 -9.43 -10.31
C THR A 231 15.95 -7.95 -9.93
N PRO A 232 14.83 -7.20 -9.83
CA PRO A 232 14.89 -5.76 -9.58
C PRO A 232 15.35 -5.38 -8.17
N SER A 233 15.09 -6.23 -7.18
CA SER A 233 15.36 -5.93 -5.78
C SER A 233 15.52 -7.20 -4.93
N GLU A 234 16.42 -7.13 -3.95
CA GLU A 234 16.64 -8.16 -2.93
C GLU A 234 15.59 -8.12 -1.81
N ASN A 235 14.95 -6.97 -1.56
CA ASN A 235 14.01 -6.74 -0.44
C ASN A 235 12.59 -6.39 -0.90
N GLY A 236 12.36 -6.42 -2.21
CA GLY A 236 11.11 -6.06 -2.85
C GLY A 236 11.11 -4.60 -3.34
N ALA A 237 10.18 -4.29 -4.24
CA ALA A 237 10.14 -2.98 -4.89
C ALA A 237 8.73 -2.55 -5.28
N PHE A 238 8.46 -1.25 -5.20
CA PHE A 238 7.28 -0.66 -5.82
C PHE A 238 7.62 -0.17 -7.23
N VAL A 239 6.85 -0.63 -8.21
CA VAL A 239 6.91 -0.17 -9.60
C VAL A 239 5.75 0.77 -9.85
N TYR A 240 5.99 1.88 -10.54
CA TYR A 240 4.99 2.88 -10.89
C TYR A 240 4.96 3.10 -12.40
N LEU A 241 3.76 3.06 -12.97
CA LEU A 241 3.52 3.28 -14.40
C LEU A 241 2.67 4.52 -14.63
N TYR A 242 3.05 5.30 -15.64
CA TYR A 242 2.43 6.59 -15.97
C TYR A 242 1.40 6.51 -17.10
N ASN A 243 1.32 5.38 -17.80
CA ASN A 243 0.45 5.20 -18.95
C ASN A 243 -0.77 4.33 -18.62
N GLU A 244 -1.90 4.58 -19.29
CA GLU A 244 -3.19 3.94 -19.03
C GLU A 244 -3.28 2.50 -19.58
N ASN A 245 -2.40 2.12 -20.51
CA ASN A 245 -2.51 0.85 -21.25
C ASN A 245 -1.27 -0.06 -21.12
N GLY A 246 -0.48 0.12 -20.06
CA GLY A 246 0.79 -0.60 -19.87
C GLY A 246 1.85 -0.31 -20.95
N GLN A 247 1.60 0.68 -21.82
CA GLN A 247 2.57 1.13 -22.80
C GLN A 247 3.72 1.85 -22.10
N PRO A 248 4.97 1.67 -22.56
CA PRO A 248 6.13 2.30 -21.95
C PRO A 248 5.97 3.83 -21.83
N HIS A 249 6.36 4.38 -20.69
CA HIS A 249 6.49 5.82 -20.49
C HIS A 249 7.89 6.15 -19.96
N GLU A 250 8.44 7.31 -20.31
CA GLU A 250 9.80 7.72 -19.91
C GLU A 250 9.97 7.90 -18.39
N PHE A 251 8.87 8.11 -17.67
CA PHE A 251 8.84 8.23 -16.20
C PHE A 251 8.53 6.92 -15.48
N ASP A 252 8.27 5.82 -16.21
CA ASP A 252 8.07 4.52 -15.56
C ASP A 252 9.31 4.18 -14.73
N CYS A 253 9.09 3.89 -13.46
CA CYS A 253 10.18 3.72 -12.51
C CYS A 253 9.84 2.72 -11.42
N TYR A 254 10.86 2.33 -10.67
CA TYR A 254 10.67 1.55 -9.46
C TYR A 254 11.56 2.06 -8.32
N PHE A 255 11.13 1.75 -7.11
CA PHE A 255 11.82 2.03 -5.87
C PHE A 255 12.04 0.72 -5.12
N SER A 256 13.30 0.40 -4.86
CA SER A 256 13.67 -0.81 -4.11
C SER A 256 13.61 -0.51 -2.61
N VAL A 257 13.05 -1.43 -1.83
CA VAL A 257 13.22 -1.45 -0.38
C VAL A 257 14.71 -1.61 -0.08
N ASP A 258 15.19 -0.80 0.86
CA ASP A 258 16.57 -0.80 1.33
C ASP A 258 16.65 -1.36 2.75
N ASP A 259 17.66 -2.17 3.03
CA ASP A 259 17.91 -2.75 4.36
C ASP A 259 18.88 -1.91 5.20
N TYR A 260 19.41 -0.83 4.62
CA TYR A 260 20.21 0.14 5.36
C TYR A 260 19.33 0.96 6.30
N CYS A 261 19.29 0.55 7.56
CA CYS A 261 19.04 1.49 8.64
C CYS A 261 20.17 2.54 8.55
N HIS A 262 19.84 3.81 8.31
CA HIS A 262 20.76 4.87 8.67
C HIS A 262 20.93 4.78 10.18
N GLY A 263 21.93 4.00 10.61
CA GLY A 263 22.45 4.09 11.95
C GLY A 263 22.67 5.57 12.19
N VAL A 264 22.03 6.09 13.22
CA VAL A 264 22.43 7.37 13.81
C VAL A 264 23.81 7.11 14.40
N GLU A 265 24.83 6.96 13.55
CA GLU A 265 26.22 6.98 13.98
C GLU A 265 26.46 8.41 14.46
N ASP A 266 26.51 8.55 15.79
CA ASP A 266 27.07 9.67 16.52
C ASP A 266 26.39 11.05 16.38
N GLY A 267 25.06 11.11 16.38
CA GLY A 267 24.33 12.36 16.68
C GLY A 267 24.54 13.51 15.69
N ILE A 268 25.13 13.24 14.53
CA ILE A 268 25.20 14.17 13.41
C ILE A 268 24.20 13.66 12.38
N LEU A 269 23.01 14.27 12.35
CA LEU A 269 22.13 14.16 11.20
C LEU A 269 22.94 14.59 9.97
N SER A 270 23.37 13.61 9.15
CA SER A 270 23.95 13.89 7.85
C SER A 270 22.90 14.67 7.07
N SER A 271 23.15 15.96 6.86
CA SER A 271 22.31 16.90 6.13
C SER A 271 22.19 16.57 4.63
N ALA A 272 22.57 15.37 4.21
CA ALA A 272 22.64 14.93 2.82
C ALA A 272 21.39 14.17 2.33
N CYS A 273 20.50 13.72 3.23
CA CYS A 273 19.32 12.92 2.84
C CYS A 273 17.99 13.70 2.84
N VAL A 274 18.02 15.03 3.01
CA VAL A 274 16.86 15.91 2.77
C VAL A 274 17.24 16.89 1.65
N ARG A 275 17.21 16.41 0.40
CA ARG A 275 17.19 17.27 -0.79
C ARG A 275 16.27 16.68 -1.83
#